data_AF-A0A4Q3D6D1-F1
#
_entry.id   AF-A0A4Q3D6D1-F1
#
_cell.length_a   1.000
_cell.length_b   1.000
_cell.length_c   1.000
_cell.angle_alpha   90.00
_cell.angle_beta   90.00
_cell.angle_gamma   90.00
#
_symmetry.space_group_name_H-M   'P 1'
#
loop_
_entity.id
_entity.type
_entity.pdbx_description
1 polymer ?
#
loop_
_entity_poly.entity_id
_entity_poly.type
_entity_poly.pdbx_seq_one_letter_code
_entity_poly.pdbx_strand_id
1 'polypeptide(L)'
;AMHHGSLDNELRKWVEQALHDEMLKLVVCTSSLDLGVDFRPVDTVIQIGSPKGVARFMQRAGRSGHHPGATSKAYFVPTHSLELMEGAVLNEAMRAGIYESRDPVLLAFDVLMQYLVTLAVSDGFYADEVFKQVKTAHAYSDLSREEFGSLLDFITSGGKTLSQYDEFLKVEIENGLYKVNNRRVAMRHRMSMGTITSEVSLRVKWLSGGSLGTIEENFISKIKPGDNFWFAGRSLELIKVKDMTAFVKKSNVKKGIIPSWMGQRMQLSSQYSAVIRKKLDEVAHGLEKDPEIKALKPLFDLQARDSHLPQSHEFLIEQLESREGNHLFFYPFDGRQVHEGMAS
;
A
#
# COMPACT_ATOMS: atom_id res chain seq x y z
N ALA A 1 -22.01 -5.08 -4.66
CA ALA A 1 -21.37 -3.94 -5.36
C ALA A 1 -19.85 -4.05 -5.26
N MET A 2 -19.06 -3.20 -5.94
CA MET A 2 -17.61 -3.10 -5.69
C MET A 2 -17.24 -1.76 -5.08
N HIS A 3 -16.16 -1.74 -4.31
CA HIS A 3 -15.65 -0.54 -3.67
C HIS A 3 -14.11 -0.51 -3.71
N HIS A 4 -13.53 0.52 -4.35
CA HIS A 4 -12.09 0.78 -4.32
C HIS A 4 -11.83 2.27 -4.56
N GLY A 5 -10.67 2.76 -4.11
CA GLY A 5 -10.35 4.19 -4.16
C GLY A 5 -10.34 4.81 -5.57
N SER A 6 -10.19 4.00 -6.60
CA SER A 6 -10.22 4.46 -8.01
C SER A 6 -11.62 4.67 -8.57
N LEU A 7 -12.70 4.28 -7.86
CA LEU A 7 -14.07 4.60 -8.25
C LEU A 7 -14.39 6.07 -7.96
N ASP A 8 -15.32 6.63 -8.74
CA ASP A 8 -15.82 7.97 -8.49
C ASP A 8 -16.44 8.11 -7.06
N ASN A 9 -16.48 9.35 -6.58
CA ASN A 9 -16.92 9.64 -5.21
C ASN A 9 -18.43 9.42 -4.99
N GLU A 10 -19.26 9.62 -6.01
CA GLU A 10 -20.71 9.45 -5.90
C GLU A 10 -21.07 7.97 -5.77
N LEU A 11 -20.44 7.13 -6.59
CA LEU A 11 -20.57 5.69 -6.56
C LEU A 11 -20.06 5.10 -5.25
N ARG A 12 -18.91 5.56 -4.74
CA ARG A 12 -18.41 5.11 -3.43
C ARG A 12 -19.40 5.42 -2.31
N LYS A 13 -19.87 6.68 -2.23
CA LYS A 13 -20.88 7.09 -1.25
C LYS A 13 -22.18 6.31 -1.36
N TRP A 14 -22.63 6.04 -2.59
CA TRP A 14 -23.81 5.21 -2.81
C TRP A 14 -23.61 3.78 -2.30
N VAL A 15 -22.45 3.17 -2.55
CA VAL A 15 -22.14 1.82 -2.03
C VAL A 15 -22.06 1.82 -0.51
N GLU A 16 -21.43 2.82 0.10
CA GLU A 16 -21.34 2.98 1.55
C GLU A 16 -22.73 3.12 2.19
N GLN A 17 -23.58 4.00 1.63
CA GLN A 17 -24.94 4.21 2.10
C GLN A 17 -25.82 2.97 1.89
N ALA A 18 -25.77 2.34 0.72
CA ALA A 18 -26.55 1.15 0.43
C ALA A 18 -26.11 -0.08 1.25
N LEU A 19 -24.85 -0.11 1.71
CA LEU A 19 -24.39 -1.10 2.69
C LEU A 19 -24.92 -0.78 4.09
N HIS A 20 -24.95 0.49 4.49
CA HIS A 20 -25.51 0.92 5.77
C HIS A 20 -27.03 0.66 5.85
N ASP A 21 -27.76 0.93 4.77
CA ASP A 21 -29.22 0.74 4.67
C ASP A 21 -29.63 -0.72 4.39
N GLU A 22 -28.69 -1.68 4.49
CA GLU A 22 -28.91 -3.12 4.24
C GLU A 22 -29.45 -3.46 2.84
N MET A 23 -29.39 -2.53 1.90
CA MET A 23 -29.82 -2.75 0.51
C MET A 23 -28.86 -3.69 -0.24
N LEU A 24 -27.59 -3.71 0.17
CA LEU A 24 -26.55 -4.57 -0.41
C LEU A 24 -26.22 -5.75 0.50
N LYS A 25 -26.41 -6.96 -0.02
CA LYS A 25 -26.02 -8.21 0.66
C LYS A 25 -24.52 -8.51 0.62
N LEU A 26 -23.81 -7.95 -0.36
CA LEU A 26 -22.40 -8.24 -0.62
C LEU A 26 -21.70 -7.03 -1.26
N VAL A 27 -20.56 -6.67 -0.69
CA VAL A 27 -19.64 -5.68 -1.26
C VAL A 27 -18.25 -6.32 -1.40
N VAL A 28 -17.68 -6.23 -2.60
CA VAL A 28 -16.30 -6.65 -2.88
C VAL A 28 -15.43 -5.41 -2.84
N CYS A 29 -14.45 -5.37 -1.95
CA CYS A 29 -13.65 -4.16 -1.74
C CYS A 29 -12.14 -4.42 -1.66
N THR A 30 -11.36 -3.38 -1.93
CA THR A 30 -9.94 -3.32 -1.53
C THR A 30 -9.81 -2.73 -0.12
N SER A 31 -8.60 -2.37 0.31
CA SER A 31 -8.35 -1.70 1.59
C SER A 31 -9.11 -0.37 1.80
N SER A 32 -9.80 0.12 0.78
CA SER A 32 -10.68 1.28 0.86
C SER A 32 -11.76 1.20 1.95
N LEU A 33 -12.13 0.01 2.43
CA LEU A 33 -13.08 -0.18 3.52
C LEU A 33 -12.44 -0.72 4.81
N ASP A 34 -11.11 -0.79 4.89
CA ASP A 34 -10.41 -1.33 6.08
C ASP A 34 -10.57 -0.41 7.30
N LEU A 35 -10.68 0.92 7.08
CA LEU A 35 -10.68 1.95 8.13
C LEU A 35 -11.70 3.07 7.86
N GLY A 36 -12.24 3.63 8.95
CA GLY A 36 -12.90 4.94 8.93
C GLY A 36 -14.40 4.99 8.61
N VAL A 37 -15.02 3.84 8.33
CA VAL A 37 -16.47 3.77 8.06
C VAL A 37 -17.12 2.74 8.99
N ASP A 38 -18.17 3.19 9.66
CA ASP A 38 -18.95 2.37 10.59
C ASP A 38 -20.09 1.68 9.83
N PHE A 39 -19.90 0.40 9.51
CA PHE A 39 -20.87 -0.41 8.78
C PHE A 39 -21.60 -1.32 9.76
N ARG A 40 -22.76 -0.89 10.24
CA ARG A 40 -23.51 -1.60 11.29
C ARG A 40 -24.49 -2.70 10.84
N PRO A 41 -24.40 -3.25 9.62
CA PRO A 41 -25.00 -4.58 9.40
C PRO A 41 -24.06 -5.62 8.76
N VAL A 42 -22.73 -5.48 8.91
CA VAL A 42 -21.81 -6.48 8.35
C VAL A 42 -21.70 -7.68 9.29
N ASP A 43 -22.32 -8.80 8.89
CA ASP A 43 -22.27 -10.04 9.67
C ASP A 43 -21.01 -10.87 9.41
N THR A 44 -20.38 -10.75 8.24
CA THR A 44 -19.29 -11.64 7.83
C THR A 44 -18.32 -10.94 6.89
N VAL A 45 -17.03 -11.18 7.12
CA VAL A 45 -15.93 -10.76 6.25
C VAL A 45 -15.35 -11.97 5.55
N ILE A 46 -15.06 -11.85 4.26
CA ILE A 46 -14.40 -12.88 3.47
C ILE A 46 -13.11 -12.30 2.91
N GLN A 47 -11.98 -12.76 3.44
CA GLN A 47 -10.64 -12.42 2.99
C GLN A 47 -10.25 -13.36 1.85
N ILE A 48 -10.22 -12.83 0.62
CA ILE A 48 -9.72 -13.57 -0.55
C ILE A 48 -8.22 -13.35 -0.68
N GLY A 49 -7.47 -14.45 -0.68
CA GLY A 49 -6.01 -14.45 -0.75
C GLY A 49 -5.35 -13.86 0.49
N SER A 50 -4.02 -13.90 0.49
CA SER A 50 -3.17 -13.47 1.60
C SER A 50 -3.52 -12.06 2.12
N PRO A 51 -3.72 -11.86 3.43
CA PRO A 51 -3.87 -10.53 4.01
C PRO A 51 -2.54 -9.77 4.08
N LYS A 52 -1.40 -10.46 3.87
CA LYS A 52 -0.02 -9.95 3.98
C LYS A 52 0.37 -9.43 5.37
N GLY A 53 -0.49 -9.60 6.37
CA GLY A 53 -0.23 -9.21 7.74
C GLY A 53 -1.41 -9.46 8.68
N VAL A 54 -1.10 -9.62 9.97
CA VAL A 54 -2.04 -10.03 11.03
C VAL A 54 -2.94 -8.88 11.44
N ALA A 55 -2.39 -7.71 11.74
CA ALA A 55 -3.15 -6.53 12.17
C ALA A 55 -4.13 -6.09 11.09
N ARG A 56 -3.76 -6.24 9.81
CA ARG A 56 -4.66 -5.96 8.69
C ARG A 56 -5.81 -6.95 8.63
N PHE A 57 -5.53 -8.25 8.73
CA PHE A 57 -6.59 -9.26 8.78
C PHE A 57 -7.54 -8.99 9.94
N MET A 58 -7.01 -8.65 11.13
CA MET A 58 -7.81 -8.31 12.31
C MET A 58 -8.65 -7.05 12.12
N GLN A 59 -8.11 -5.98 11.51
CA GLN A 59 -8.88 -4.78 11.19
C GLN A 59 -10.05 -5.08 10.24
N ARG A 60 -9.80 -5.94 9.24
CA ARG A 60 -10.84 -6.39 8.31
C ARG A 60 -11.87 -7.25 9.01
N ALA A 61 -11.44 -8.27 9.75
CA ALA A 61 -12.32 -9.15 10.51
C ALA A 61 -13.19 -8.37 11.50
N GLY A 62 -12.62 -7.35 12.15
CA GLY A 62 -13.33 -6.44 13.06
C GLY A 62 -14.42 -5.58 12.41
N ARG A 63 -14.57 -5.61 11.07
CA ARG A 63 -15.72 -5.04 10.37
C ARG A 63 -16.96 -5.91 10.50
N SER A 64 -16.79 -7.22 10.74
CA SER A 64 -17.90 -8.11 11.08
C SER A 64 -18.27 -7.94 12.55
N GLY A 65 -19.57 -7.79 12.83
CA GLY A 65 -20.08 -7.64 14.19
C GLY A 65 -19.50 -6.41 14.89
N HIS A 66 -19.47 -5.26 14.22
CA HIS A 66 -18.81 -4.05 14.72
C HIS A 66 -19.60 -3.33 15.84
N HIS A 67 -19.84 -4.03 16.95
CA HIS A 67 -20.43 -3.47 18.16
C HIS A 67 -19.87 -4.17 19.42
N PRO A 68 -19.87 -3.51 20.59
CA PRO A 68 -19.34 -4.09 21.81
C PRO A 68 -19.97 -5.46 22.13
N GLY A 69 -19.12 -6.43 22.48
CA GLY A 69 -19.53 -7.78 22.86
C GLY A 69 -19.92 -8.71 21.70
N ALA A 70 -19.96 -8.22 20.45
CA ALA A 70 -20.20 -9.11 19.30
C ALA A 70 -18.99 -9.98 18.99
N THR A 71 -19.25 -11.14 18.38
CA THR A 71 -18.21 -11.98 17.80
C THR A 71 -17.98 -11.59 16.34
N SER A 72 -16.76 -11.20 15.99
CA SER A 72 -16.37 -10.99 14.59
C SER A 72 -16.20 -12.31 13.87
N LYS A 73 -16.85 -12.44 12.71
CA LYS A 73 -16.81 -13.62 11.85
C LYS A 73 -16.08 -13.31 10.55
N ALA A 74 -14.97 -14.01 10.33
CA ALA A 74 -14.16 -13.89 9.12
C ALA A 74 -13.83 -15.25 8.52
N TYR A 75 -13.88 -15.36 7.20
CA TYR A 75 -13.40 -16.50 6.44
C TYR A 75 -12.15 -16.12 5.66
N PHE A 76 -11.14 -16.98 5.68
CA PHE A 76 -9.96 -16.86 4.84
C PHE A 76 -10.08 -17.86 3.68
N VAL A 77 -10.00 -17.36 2.45
CA VAL A 77 -10.14 -18.16 1.22
C VAL A 77 -8.83 -18.03 0.43
N PRO A 78 -7.95 -19.05 0.47
CA PRO A 78 -6.70 -19.03 -0.28
C PRO A 78 -6.97 -19.09 -1.79
N THR A 79 -6.11 -18.44 -2.55
CA THR A 79 -6.14 -18.40 -4.03
C THR A 79 -5.20 -19.41 -4.66
N HIS A 80 -4.26 -19.95 -3.88
CA HIS A 80 -3.37 -21.05 -4.28
C HIS A 80 -2.94 -21.86 -3.04
N SER A 81 -2.37 -23.05 -3.26
CA SER A 81 -2.03 -23.98 -2.18
C SER A 81 -1.12 -23.36 -1.11
N LEU A 82 -0.03 -22.66 -1.50
CA LEU A 82 0.89 -22.06 -0.52
C LEU A 82 0.21 -21.06 0.46
N GLU A 83 -0.91 -20.44 0.08
CA GLU A 83 -1.67 -19.57 0.98
C GLU A 83 -2.42 -20.34 2.09
N LEU A 84 -2.57 -21.66 2.01
CA LEU A 84 -3.11 -22.45 3.14
C LEU A 84 -2.21 -22.33 4.38
N MET A 85 -0.89 -22.30 4.19
CA MET A 85 0.06 -22.08 5.30
C MET A 85 -0.21 -20.75 5.99
N GLU A 86 -0.54 -19.71 5.22
CA GLU A 86 -0.90 -18.41 5.76
C GLU A 86 -2.13 -18.46 6.68
N GLY A 87 -3.09 -19.37 6.44
CA GLY A 87 -4.21 -19.61 7.34
C GLY A 87 -3.78 -20.10 8.72
N ALA A 88 -2.86 -21.08 8.77
CA ALA A 88 -2.27 -21.56 10.02
C ALA A 88 -1.46 -20.46 10.73
N VAL A 89 -0.66 -19.71 9.97
CA VAL A 89 0.13 -18.57 10.46
C VAL A 89 -0.75 -17.49 11.08
N LEU A 90 -1.86 -17.12 10.44
CA LEU A 90 -2.82 -16.15 10.98
C LEU A 90 -3.39 -16.63 12.31
N ASN A 91 -3.84 -17.88 12.37
CA ASN A 91 -4.40 -18.45 13.60
C ASN A 91 -3.39 -18.43 14.75
N GLU A 92 -2.15 -18.81 14.49
CA GLU A 92 -1.09 -18.80 15.49
C GLU A 92 -0.75 -17.39 15.95
N ALA A 93 -0.51 -16.47 15.00
CA ALA A 93 -0.12 -15.11 15.32
C ALA A 93 -1.21 -14.38 16.11
N MET A 94 -2.49 -14.59 15.77
CA MET A 94 -3.62 -14.04 16.52
C MET A 94 -3.69 -14.59 17.95
N ARG A 95 -3.49 -15.90 18.14
CA ARG A 95 -3.50 -16.53 19.49
C ARG A 95 -2.33 -16.06 20.34
N ALA A 96 -1.17 -15.82 19.73
CA ALA A 96 0.03 -15.35 20.39
C ALA A 96 0.08 -13.82 20.60
N GLY A 97 -0.89 -13.06 20.06
CA GLY A 97 -0.88 -11.60 20.11
C GLY A 97 0.27 -10.97 19.31
N ILE A 98 0.74 -11.65 18.26
CA ILE A 98 1.81 -11.18 17.39
C ILE A 98 1.19 -10.29 16.30
N TYR A 99 1.53 -9.01 16.32
CA TYR A 99 1.09 -8.02 15.35
C TYR A 99 2.30 -7.29 14.76
N GLU A 100 2.10 -6.66 13.62
CA GLU A 100 3.12 -5.80 13.01
C GLU A 100 3.55 -4.67 13.94
N SER A 101 4.86 -4.45 14.04
CA SER A 101 5.40 -3.25 14.67
C SER A 101 5.01 -2.02 13.86
N ARG A 102 4.88 -0.89 14.56
CA ARG A 102 4.60 0.42 13.96
C ARG A 102 5.66 1.39 14.40
N ASP A 103 6.88 1.11 13.93
CA ASP A 103 8.01 1.96 14.22
C ASP A 103 7.81 3.30 13.50
N PRO A 104 7.85 4.44 14.22
CA PRO A 104 7.68 5.74 13.60
C PRO A 104 8.87 6.05 12.70
N VAL A 105 8.60 6.70 11.56
CA VAL A 105 9.67 7.27 10.76
C VAL A 105 10.21 8.49 11.50
N LEU A 106 11.44 8.38 12.00
CA LEU A 106 12.14 9.46 12.70
C LEU A 106 12.87 10.34 11.70
N LEU A 107 12.97 11.63 12.02
CA LEU A 107 13.76 12.61 11.28
C LEU A 107 13.46 12.61 9.76
N ALA A 108 12.19 12.46 9.39
CA ALA A 108 11.73 12.60 8.01
C ALA A 108 11.91 14.07 7.55
N PHE A 109 13.12 14.39 7.10
CA PHE A 109 13.54 15.75 6.76
C PHE A 109 12.79 16.30 5.56
N ASP A 110 12.44 15.47 4.60
CA ASP A 110 11.58 15.80 3.46
C ASP A 110 10.19 16.29 3.91
N VAL A 111 9.56 15.57 4.83
CA VAL A 111 8.27 15.95 5.42
C VAL A 111 8.40 17.24 6.24
N LEU A 112 9.48 17.38 7.01
CA LEU A 112 9.74 18.60 7.78
C LEU A 112 9.97 19.81 6.88
N MET A 113 10.76 19.69 5.82
CA MET A 113 10.96 20.75 4.82
C MET A 113 9.63 21.15 4.17
N GLN A 114 8.81 20.17 3.80
CA GLN A 114 7.49 20.44 3.26
C GLN A 114 6.63 21.22 4.25
N TYR A 115 6.64 20.84 5.52
CA TYR A 115 5.94 21.55 6.60
C TYR A 115 6.44 23.00 6.77
N LEU A 116 7.75 23.23 6.77
CA LEU A 116 8.33 24.57 6.85
C LEU A 116 7.90 25.46 5.68
N VAL A 117 7.91 24.94 4.45
CA VAL A 117 7.42 25.67 3.28
C VAL A 117 5.91 25.94 3.40
N THR A 118 5.13 25.02 3.97
CA THR A 118 3.70 25.26 4.25
C THR A 118 3.48 26.43 5.19
N LEU A 119 4.26 26.53 6.28
CA LEU A 119 4.20 27.67 7.20
C LEU A 119 4.60 28.97 6.48
N ALA A 120 5.66 28.94 5.67
CA ALA A 120 6.12 30.10 4.90
C ALA A 120 5.09 30.59 3.87
N VAL A 121 4.29 29.69 3.28
CA VAL A 121 3.20 30.04 2.35
C VAL A 121 2.00 30.68 3.07
N SER A 122 1.82 30.40 4.36
CA SER A 122 0.76 31.00 5.19
C SER A 122 1.18 32.39 5.69
N ASP A 123 1.20 32.60 7.00
CA ASP A 123 1.57 33.91 7.58
C ASP A 123 3.08 34.13 7.64
N GLY A 124 3.87 33.08 7.36
CA GLY A 124 5.30 33.04 7.61
C GLY A 124 5.61 32.42 8.98
N PHE A 125 6.89 32.25 9.30
CA PHE A 125 7.31 31.73 10.60
C PHE A 125 8.66 32.27 11.07
N TYR A 126 8.91 32.21 12.38
CA TYR A 126 10.22 32.47 12.98
C TYR A 126 10.92 31.16 13.32
N ALA A 127 12.18 31.02 12.91
CA ALA A 127 12.94 29.78 13.02
C ALA A 127 13.01 29.22 14.46
N ASP A 128 13.29 30.06 15.45
CA ASP A 128 13.44 29.62 16.85
C ASP A 128 12.14 29.10 17.47
N GLU A 129 11.01 29.69 17.10
CA GLU A 129 9.69 29.28 17.59
C GLU A 129 9.29 27.93 17.01
N VAL A 130 9.46 27.77 15.69
CA VAL A 130 9.16 26.52 14.99
C VAL A 130 10.08 25.40 15.45
N PHE A 131 11.37 25.67 15.66
CA PHE A 131 12.29 24.66 16.19
C PHE A 131 11.81 24.09 17.53
N LYS A 132 11.41 24.97 18.46
CA LYS A 132 10.86 24.55 19.76
C LYS A 132 9.60 23.72 19.61
N GLN A 133 8.70 24.10 18.70
CA GLN A 133 7.46 23.36 18.43
C GLN A 133 7.74 22.00 17.81
N VAL A 134 8.59 21.92 16.78
CA VAL A 134 8.93 20.68 16.07
C VAL A 134 9.56 19.67 17.03
N LYS A 135 10.42 20.11 17.95
CA LYS A 135 11.02 19.25 18.99
C LYS A 135 10.01 18.59 19.94
N THR A 136 8.78 19.10 20.02
CA THR A 136 7.71 18.45 20.82
C THR A 136 7.09 17.23 20.13
N ALA A 137 7.27 17.09 18.81
CA ALA A 137 6.81 15.93 18.06
C ALA A 137 7.81 14.78 18.20
N HIS A 138 7.32 13.57 18.52
CA HIS A 138 8.16 12.39 18.71
C HIS A 138 9.09 12.11 17.51
N ALA A 139 8.59 12.27 16.28
CA ALA A 139 9.38 12.04 15.07
C ALA A 139 10.59 12.98 14.93
N TYR A 140 10.61 14.12 15.64
CA TYR A 140 11.67 15.12 15.56
C TYR A 140 12.27 15.46 16.94
N SER A 141 12.04 14.62 17.96
CA SER A 141 12.57 14.85 19.32
C SER A 141 14.09 14.91 19.35
N ASP A 142 14.76 14.23 18.41
CA ASP A 142 16.21 14.15 18.32
C ASP A 142 16.82 15.14 17.33
N LEU A 143 15.99 15.98 16.69
CA LEU A 143 16.43 17.00 15.73
C LEU A 143 17.44 17.95 16.39
N SER A 144 18.62 18.09 15.79
CA SER A 144 19.64 19.05 16.22
C SER A 144 19.39 20.44 15.64
N ARG A 145 20.03 21.45 16.24
CA ARG A 145 19.92 22.83 15.77
C ARG A 145 20.60 22.99 14.40
N GLU A 146 21.68 22.26 14.19
CA GLU A 146 22.50 22.23 12.99
C GLU A 146 21.74 21.60 11.81
N GLU A 147 21.05 20.47 12.05
CA GLU A 147 20.17 19.85 11.05
C GLU A 147 19.03 20.79 10.68
N PHE A 148 18.35 21.38 11.68
CA PHE A 148 17.27 22.35 11.41
C PHE A 148 17.76 23.55 10.60
N GLY A 149 18.94 24.10 10.93
CA GLY A 149 19.58 25.16 10.15
C GLY A 149 19.84 24.73 8.70
N SER A 150 20.31 23.50 8.48
CA SER A 150 20.53 22.96 7.14
C SER A 150 19.24 22.87 6.32
N LEU A 151 18.10 22.57 6.95
CA LEU A 151 16.79 22.57 6.29
C LEU A 151 16.34 23.99 5.92
N LEU A 152 16.58 24.97 6.80
CA LEU A 152 16.29 26.38 6.51
C LEU A 152 17.16 26.91 5.36
N ASP A 153 18.45 26.58 5.37
CA ASP A 153 19.38 26.92 4.30
C ASP A 153 18.92 26.29 2.97
N PHE A 154 18.44 25.05 3.01
CA PHE A 154 17.93 24.36 1.82
C PHE A 154 16.71 25.06 1.21
N ILE A 155 15.70 25.42 2.01
CA ILE A 155 14.45 26.01 1.48
C ILE A 155 14.61 27.48 1.06
N THR A 156 15.68 28.15 1.52
CA THR A 156 15.97 29.56 1.21
C THR A 156 16.97 29.72 0.08
N SER A 157 18.01 28.87 0.07
CA SER A 157 19.17 29.01 -0.82
C SER A 157 19.47 27.77 -1.66
N GLY A 158 18.69 26.68 -1.55
CA GLY A 158 19.05 25.39 -2.16
C GLY A 158 20.25 24.69 -1.48
N GLY A 159 20.74 25.25 -0.37
CA GLY A 159 21.94 24.78 0.32
C GLY A 159 23.21 24.90 -0.53
N LYS A 160 24.27 24.19 -0.13
CA LYS A 160 25.59 24.30 -0.78
C LYS A 160 25.64 23.80 -2.23
N THR A 161 24.70 22.95 -2.62
CA THR A 161 24.77 22.19 -3.88
C THR A 161 23.79 22.67 -4.93
N LEU A 162 22.64 23.23 -4.52
CA LEU A 162 21.55 23.59 -5.44
C LEU A 162 21.27 25.10 -5.50
N SER A 163 22.19 25.93 -4.98
CA SER A 163 22.04 27.40 -4.96
C SER A 163 22.00 28.07 -6.33
N GLN A 164 22.36 27.34 -7.39
CA GLN A 164 22.29 27.81 -8.78
C GLN A 164 20.91 27.55 -9.42
N TYR A 165 20.01 26.86 -8.72
CA TYR A 165 18.71 26.46 -9.24
C TYR A 165 17.59 27.21 -8.52
N ASP A 166 17.00 28.19 -9.21
CA ASP A 166 15.92 29.04 -8.69
C ASP A 166 14.71 28.25 -8.17
N GLU A 167 14.53 27.00 -8.61
CA GLU A 167 13.43 26.13 -8.18
C GLU A 167 13.53 25.68 -6.71
N PHE A 168 14.71 25.79 -6.09
CA PHE A 168 14.95 25.49 -4.67
C PHE A 168 14.93 26.76 -3.79
N LEU A 169 14.92 27.96 -4.39
CA LEU A 169 14.79 29.25 -3.69
C LEU A 169 13.32 29.55 -3.42
N LYS A 170 12.70 28.82 -2.48
CA LYS A 170 11.25 28.89 -2.25
C LYS A 170 10.85 29.93 -1.21
N VAL A 171 11.71 30.18 -0.23
CA VAL A 171 11.41 30.97 0.96
C VAL A 171 12.37 32.16 1.07
N GLU A 172 11.82 33.35 1.27
CA GLU A 172 12.55 34.59 1.51
C GLU A 172 12.56 34.90 3.02
N ILE A 173 13.57 35.64 3.48
CA ILE A 173 13.68 36.06 4.88
C ILE A 173 13.50 37.57 4.96
N GLU A 174 12.46 38.02 5.65
CA GLU A 174 12.15 39.43 5.88
C GLU A 174 12.11 39.72 7.38
N ASN A 175 13.06 40.51 7.91
CA ASN A 175 13.13 40.82 9.35
C ASN A 175 13.12 39.57 10.26
N GLY A 176 13.78 38.49 9.82
CA GLY A 176 13.82 37.19 10.52
C GLY A 176 12.57 36.32 10.32
N LEU A 177 11.56 36.80 9.60
CA LEU A 177 10.38 36.04 9.21
C LEU A 177 10.66 35.28 7.91
N TYR A 178 10.50 33.96 7.93
CA TYR A 178 10.57 33.10 6.75
C TYR A 178 9.21 33.10 6.04
N LYS A 179 9.17 33.55 4.77
CA LYS A 179 7.93 33.74 4.02
C LYS A 179 8.07 33.43 2.53
N VAL A 180 7.00 32.92 1.93
CA VAL A 180 6.89 32.74 0.46
C VAL A 180 6.05 33.89 -0.11
N ASN A 181 6.72 34.86 -0.73
CA ASN A 181 6.04 35.99 -1.38
C ASN A 181 5.58 35.67 -2.81
N ASN A 182 6.18 34.66 -3.45
CA ASN A 182 5.87 34.30 -4.82
C ASN A 182 4.61 33.42 -4.92
N ARG A 183 3.54 33.99 -5.48
CA ARG A 183 2.25 33.29 -5.69
C ARG A 183 2.37 32.01 -6.51
N ARG A 184 3.30 31.94 -7.47
CA ARG A 184 3.52 30.74 -8.31
C ARG A 184 4.15 29.62 -7.49
N VAL A 185 5.10 29.95 -6.61
CA VAL A 185 5.73 29.00 -5.68
C VAL A 185 4.69 28.48 -4.70
N ALA A 186 3.89 29.36 -4.10
CA ALA A 186 2.81 28.99 -3.19
C ALA A 186 1.78 28.06 -3.84
N MET A 187 1.35 28.35 -5.07
CA MET A 187 0.41 27.50 -5.81
C MET A 187 1.01 26.14 -6.13
N ARG A 188 2.27 26.09 -6.57
CA ARG A 188 2.97 24.82 -6.85
C ARG A 188 3.05 23.96 -5.60
N HIS A 189 3.49 24.54 -4.47
CA HIS A 189 3.58 23.83 -3.19
C HIS A 189 2.23 23.25 -2.77
N ARG A 190 1.16 24.05 -2.85
CA ARG A 190 -0.21 23.59 -2.53
C ARG A 190 -0.65 22.38 -3.37
N MET A 191 -0.21 22.29 -4.63
CA MET A 191 -0.58 21.19 -5.53
C MET A 191 0.30 19.95 -5.34
N SER A 192 1.50 20.08 -4.77
CA SER A 192 2.45 18.98 -4.57
C SER A 192 2.53 18.49 -3.12
N MET A 193 2.02 19.26 -2.15
CA MET A 193 2.12 18.94 -0.73
C MET A 193 1.34 17.66 -0.40
N GLY A 194 2.03 16.68 0.16
CA GLY A 194 1.48 15.44 0.68
C GLY A 194 2.60 14.50 1.09
N THR A 195 2.28 13.40 1.77
CA THR A 195 3.24 12.33 2.09
C THR A 195 2.99 11.06 1.31
N ILE A 196 1.85 10.99 0.61
CA ILE A 196 1.48 9.86 -0.23
C ILE A 196 2.11 10.10 -1.60
N THR A 197 3.15 9.32 -1.92
CA THR A 197 3.62 9.19 -3.29
C THR A 197 2.69 8.24 -4.03
N SER A 198 2.08 8.71 -5.12
CA SER A 198 1.24 7.87 -5.96
C SER A 198 1.76 7.90 -7.39
N GLU A 199 1.67 6.75 -8.05
CA GLU A 199 1.83 6.66 -9.49
C GLU A 199 0.85 7.62 -10.19
N VAL A 200 1.28 8.15 -11.33
CA VAL A 200 0.45 9.04 -12.12
C VAL A 200 -0.81 8.30 -12.56
N SER A 201 -1.97 8.94 -12.41
CA SER A 201 -3.26 8.35 -12.78
C SER A 201 -3.99 9.18 -13.83
N LEU A 202 -4.73 8.48 -14.70
CA LEU A 202 -5.60 9.08 -15.70
C LEU A 202 -7.05 8.97 -15.26
N ARG A 203 -7.87 9.97 -15.63
CA ARG A 203 -9.33 9.87 -15.48
C ARG A 203 -9.91 8.92 -16.52
N VAL A 204 -10.78 8.01 -16.10
CA VAL A 204 -11.55 7.17 -17.01
C VAL A 204 -12.91 7.85 -17.25
N LYS A 205 -13.20 8.22 -18.50
CA LYS A 205 -14.45 8.90 -18.88
C LYS A 205 -15.13 8.23 -20.05
N TRP A 206 -16.46 8.20 -20.04
CA TRP A 206 -17.20 7.81 -21.23
C TRP A 206 -16.97 8.80 -22.37
N LEU A 207 -16.96 8.29 -23.60
CA LEU A 207 -16.96 9.14 -24.79
C LEU A 207 -18.19 10.06 -24.84
N SER A 208 -19.32 9.61 -24.30
CA SER A 208 -20.58 10.37 -24.18
C SER A 208 -20.57 11.41 -23.05
N GLY A 209 -19.52 11.47 -22.22
CA GLY A 209 -19.48 12.27 -21.00
C GLY A 209 -19.83 11.48 -19.73
N GLY A 210 -19.39 11.99 -18.59
CA GLY A 210 -19.42 11.30 -17.30
C GLY A 210 -18.10 10.60 -16.97
N SER A 211 -17.73 10.61 -15.69
CA SER A 211 -16.51 9.99 -15.16
C SER A 211 -16.83 8.67 -14.51
N LEU A 212 -15.95 7.68 -14.66
CA LEU A 212 -16.04 6.40 -13.97
C LEU A 212 -15.07 6.29 -12.79
N GLY A 213 -14.00 7.08 -12.81
CA GLY A 213 -12.96 7.03 -11.81
C GLY A 213 -11.58 7.35 -12.37
N THR A 214 -10.55 6.80 -11.75
CA THR A 214 -9.14 6.93 -12.17
C THR A 214 -8.49 5.57 -12.38
N ILE A 215 -7.41 5.54 -13.15
CA ILE A 215 -6.63 4.33 -13.47
C ILE A 215 -5.14 4.68 -13.56
N GLU A 216 -4.25 3.80 -13.11
CA GLU A 216 -2.80 4.03 -13.18
C GLU A 216 -2.33 4.18 -14.64
N GLU A 217 -1.46 5.16 -14.89
CA GLU A 217 -0.86 5.41 -16.20
C GLU A 217 -0.10 4.18 -16.72
N ASN A 218 0.66 3.53 -15.84
CA ASN A 218 1.41 2.32 -16.16
C ASN A 218 0.55 1.16 -16.68
N PHE A 219 -0.75 1.14 -16.36
CA PHE A 219 -1.68 0.18 -16.95
C PHE A 219 -2.14 0.65 -18.33
N ILE A 220 -2.59 1.91 -18.44
CA ILE A 220 -3.12 2.47 -19.70
C ILE A 220 -2.05 2.49 -20.79
N SER A 221 -0.78 2.75 -20.45
CA SER A 221 0.33 2.77 -21.40
C SER A 221 0.61 1.40 -22.05
N LYS A 222 0.17 0.30 -21.42
CA LYS A 222 0.35 -1.07 -21.93
C LYS A 222 -0.79 -1.54 -22.83
N ILE A 223 -1.88 -0.78 -22.92
CA ILE A 223 -3.04 -1.12 -23.76
C ILE A 223 -3.16 -0.12 -24.91
N LYS A 224 -3.69 -0.60 -26.04
CA LYS A 224 -3.88 0.19 -27.25
C LYS A 224 -5.34 0.63 -27.39
N PRO A 225 -5.62 1.76 -28.06
CA PRO A 225 -6.96 2.04 -28.54
C PRO A 225 -7.54 0.85 -29.31
N GLY A 226 -8.74 0.41 -28.93
CA GLY A 226 -9.41 -0.81 -29.40
C GLY A 226 -9.35 -1.98 -28.39
N ASP A 227 -8.41 -1.96 -27.43
CA ASP A 227 -8.32 -3.01 -26.42
C ASP A 227 -9.42 -2.90 -25.36
N ASN A 228 -9.81 -4.06 -24.83
CA ASN A 228 -10.82 -4.17 -23.79
C ASN A 228 -10.20 -4.43 -22.42
N PHE A 229 -10.69 -3.74 -21.40
CA PHE A 229 -10.28 -3.92 -20.00
C PHE A 229 -11.47 -3.86 -19.05
N TRP A 230 -11.33 -4.50 -17.89
CA TRP A 230 -12.36 -4.48 -16.86
C TRP A 230 -12.16 -3.30 -15.91
N PHE A 231 -13.19 -2.49 -15.71
CA PHE A 231 -13.16 -1.39 -14.75
C PHE A 231 -14.57 -1.09 -14.24
N ALA A 232 -14.70 -0.85 -12.93
CA ALA A 232 -15.99 -0.63 -12.29
C ALA A 232 -17.05 -1.71 -12.63
N GLY A 233 -16.61 -2.98 -12.78
CA GLY A 233 -17.49 -4.14 -13.04
C GLY A 233 -18.04 -4.19 -14.45
N ARG A 234 -17.40 -3.48 -15.38
CA ARG A 234 -17.82 -3.41 -16.78
C ARG A 234 -16.61 -3.69 -17.65
N SER A 235 -16.85 -4.34 -18.77
CA SER A 235 -15.87 -4.41 -19.85
C SER A 235 -15.94 -3.09 -20.64
N LEU A 236 -14.81 -2.42 -20.77
CA LEU A 236 -14.65 -1.12 -21.41
C LEU A 236 -13.67 -1.24 -22.58
N GLU A 237 -14.00 -0.65 -23.71
CA GLU A 237 -13.07 -0.51 -24.84
C GLU A 237 -12.38 0.86 -24.75
N LEU A 238 -11.05 0.87 -24.79
CA LEU A 238 -10.26 2.11 -24.86
C LEU A 238 -10.41 2.74 -26.24
N ILE A 239 -10.88 3.98 -26.33
CA ILE A 239 -11.06 4.68 -27.62
C ILE A 239 -9.89 5.61 -27.91
N LYS A 240 -9.45 6.39 -26.91
CA LYS A 240 -8.30 7.28 -27.02
C LYS A 240 -7.85 7.75 -25.64
N VAL A 241 -6.61 8.21 -25.58
CA VAL A 241 -6.06 8.91 -24.42
C VAL A 241 -5.78 10.35 -24.83
N LYS A 242 -6.28 11.32 -24.05
CA LYS A 242 -6.02 12.75 -24.26
C LYS A 242 -6.09 13.49 -22.92
N ASP A 243 -5.18 14.42 -22.66
CA ASP A 243 -5.20 15.32 -21.49
C ASP A 243 -5.40 14.55 -20.15
N MET A 244 -4.53 13.56 -19.90
CA MET A 244 -4.61 12.67 -18.72
C MET A 244 -5.97 11.99 -18.54
N THR A 245 -6.67 11.74 -19.65
CA THR A 245 -8.01 11.15 -19.65
C THR A 245 -8.07 10.01 -20.67
N ALA A 246 -8.42 8.82 -20.20
CA ALA A 246 -8.75 7.66 -21.01
C ALA A 246 -10.24 7.70 -21.36
N PHE A 247 -10.56 7.89 -22.63
CA PHE A 247 -11.93 7.87 -23.14
C PHE A 247 -12.33 6.46 -23.52
N VAL A 248 -13.48 6.01 -23.01
CA VAL A 248 -13.95 4.63 -23.14
C VAL A 248 -15.39 4.56 -23.65
N LYS A 249 -15.75 3.41 -24.21
CA LYS A 249 -17.15 3.01 -24.43
C LYS A 249 -17.41 1.63 -23.84
N LYS A 250 -18.68 1.29 -23.64
CA LYS A 250 -19.05 -0.02 -23.09
C LYS A 250 -18.74 -1.10 -24.13
N SER A 251 -18.11 -2.18 -23.70
CA SER A 251 -17.81 -3.34 -24.53
C SER A 251 -18.65 -4.54 -24.10
N ASN A 252 -19.03 -5.37 -25.06
CA ASN A 252 -19.71 -6.66 -24.82
C ASN A 252 -18.71 -7.83 -24.73
N VAL A 253 -17.41 -7.56 -24.95
CA VAL A 253 -16.36 -8.58 -24.90
C VAL A 253 -16.13 -8.97 -23.44
N LYS A 254 -16.32 -10.25 -23.10
CA LYS A 254 -16.14 -10.75 -21.73
C LYS A 254 -14.66 -10.89 -21.32
N LYS A 255 -13.77 -11.05 -22.30
CA LYS A 255 -12.32 -11.17 -22.10
C LYS A 255 -11.72 -9.76 -22.11
N GLY A 256 -11.24 -9.32 -20.96
CA GLY A 256 -10.59 -8.01 -20.80
C GLY A 256 -9.49 -8.10 -19.77
N ILE A 257 -8.44 -7.30 -19.96
CA ILE A 257 -7.34 -7.25 -19.00
C ILE A 257 -7.87 -6.62 -17.71
N ILE A 258 -7.60 -7.26 -16.57
CA ILE A 258 -7.91 -6.68 -15.26
C ILE A 258 -6.73 -5.79 -14.86
N PRO A 259 -6.99 -4.54 -14.53
CA PRO A 259 -5.91 -3.60 -14.34
C PRO A 259 -5.33 -3.78 -12.93
N SER A 260 -3.99 -3.89 -12.84
CA SER A 260 -3.27 -4.27 -11.61
C SER A 260 -2.53 -3.08 -11.00
N TRP A 261 -2.83 -2.73 -9.75
CA TRP A 261 -2.22 -1.55 -9.11
C TRP A 261 -0.90 -1.91 -8.44
N MET A 262 0.13 -1.08 -8.61
CA MET A 262 1.41 -1.29 -7.91
C MET A 262 1.22 -1.26 -6.39
N GLY A 263 0.28 -0.45 -5.88
CA GLY A 263 -0.09 -0.41 -4.46
C GLY A 263 -0.69 -1.72 -3.91
N GLN A 264 -1.08 -2.67 -4.77
CA GLN A 264 -1.52 -4.01 -4.35
C GLN A 264 -0.36 -4.99 -4.14
N ARG A 265 0.88 -4.67 -4.58
CA ARG A 265 2.08 -5.51 -4.35
C ARG A 265 2.63 -5.32 -2.95
N MET A 266 1.77 -5.48 -1.96
CA MET A 266 2.16 -5.41 -0.56
C MET A 266 2.95 -6.65 -0.18
N GLN A 267 4.01 -6.41 0.57
CA GLN A 267 4.93 -7.44 1.03
C GLN A 267 4.39 -8.05 2.33
N LEU A 268 4.88 -9.25 2.66
CA LEU A 268 4.67 -9.83 3.98
C LEU A 268 5.35 -8.94 5.01
N SER A 269 4.69 -8.69 6.14
CA SER A 269 5.35 -8.02 7.27
C SER A 269 6.41 -8.92 7.90
N SER A 270 7.44 -8.33 8.51
CA SER A 270 8.53 -9.09 9.12
C SER A 270 8.04 -10.05 10.21
N GLN A 271 7.08 -9.63 11.03
CA GLN A 271 6.48 -10.49 12.06
C GLN A 271 5.70 -11.65 11.44
N TYR A 272 4.95 -11.40 10.37
CA TYR A 272 4.21 -12.45 9.68
C TYR A 272 5.14 -13.45 8.97
N SER A 273 6.19 -12.95 8.31
CA SER A 273 7.28 -13.75 7.75
C SER A 273 7.98 -14.62 8.78
N ALA A 274 8.25 -14.10 9.99
CA ALA A 274 8.84 -14.88 11.06
C ALA A 274 7.95 -16.05 11.50
N VAL A 275 6.64 -15.85 11.57
CA VAL A 275 5.69 -16.93 11.88
C VAL A 275 5.59 -17.96 10.74
N ILE A 276 5.66 -17.52 9.47
CA ILE A 276 5.80 -18.43 8.32
C ILE A 276 7.04 -19.32 8.46
N ARG A 277 8.21 -18.72 8.73
CA ARG A 277 9.46 -19.47 8.92
C ARG A 277 9.37 -20.45 10.08
N LYS A 278 8.71 -20.06 11.18
CA LYS A 278 8.42 -20.97 12.29
C LYS A 278 7.53 -22.14 11.87
N LYS A 279 6.52 -21.92 11.02
CA LYS A 279 5.68 -23.03 10.52
C LYS A 279 6.44 -23.98 9.61
N LEU A 280 7.29 -23.45 8.74
CA LEU A 280 8.17 -24.28 7.91
C LEU A 280 9.14 -25.10 8.76
N ASP A 281 9.73 -24.49 9.79
CA ASP A 281 10.61 -25.18 10.75
C ASP A 281 9.89 -26.33 11.47
N GLU A 282 8.65 -26.10 11.93
CA GLU A 282 7.84 -27.15 12.54
C GLU A 282 7.55 -28.30 11.57
N VAL A 283 7.20 -27.99 10.32
CA VAL A 283 6.99 -29.00 9.28
C VAL A 283 8.27 -29.78 8.99
N ALA A 284 9.43 -29.11 8.92
CA ALA A 284 10.73 -29.76 8.72
C ALA A 284 11.07 -30.74 9.87
N HIS A 285 10.56 -30.49 11.07
CA HIS A 285 10.66 -31.40 12.23
C HIS A 285 9.50 -32.40 12.34
N GLY A 286 8.64 -32.50 11.33
CA GLY A 286 7.51 -33.45 11.28
C GLY A 286 6.31 -33.07 12.14
N LEU A 287 6.21 -31.80 12.57
CA LEU A 287 5.10 -31.30 13.38
C LEU A 287 3.98 -30.75 12.48
N GLU A 288 3.00 -31.59 12.17
CA GLU A 288 1.86 -31.25 11.31
C GLU A 288 0.55 -31.19 12.13
N LYS A 289 0.35 -30.10 12.89
CA LYS A 289 -0.81 -29.99 13.82
C LYS A 289 -2.04 -29.41 13.14
N ASP A 290 -1.85 -28.34 12.37
CA ASP A 290 -2.94 -27.56 11.79
C ASP A 290 -3.59 -28.26 10.59
N PRO A 291 -4.93 -28.15 10.41
CA PRO A 291 -5.63 -28.70 9.25
C PRO A 291 -5.04 -28.21 7.92
N GLU A 292 -4.66 -26.94 7.85
CA GLU A 292 -4.08 -26.32 6.66
C GLU A 292 -2.71 -26.91 6.32
N ILE A 293 -1.89 -27.18 7.34
CA ILE A 293 -0.56 -27.80 7.18
C ILE A 293 -0.69 -29.25 6.72
N LYS A 294 -1.63 -30.00 7.30
CA LYS A 294 -1.93 -31.38 6.85
C LYS A 294 -2.38 -31.43 5.39
N ALA A 295 -3.20 -30.47 4.96
CA ALA A 295 -3.63 -30.36 3.57
C ALA A 295 -2.45 -30.07 2.62
N LEU A 296 -1.40 -29.40 3.12
CA LEU A 296 -0.18 -29.11 2.36
C LEU A 296 0.88 -30.22 2.41
N LYS A 297 0.65 -31.28 3.18
CA LYS A 297 1.61 -32.39 3.29
C LYS A 297 2.15 -32.90 1.94
N PRO A 298 1.32 -33.14 0.90
CA PRO A 298 1.84 -33.63 -0.37
C PRO A 298 2.84 -32.67 -1.03
N LEU A 299 2.69 -31.36 -0.80
CA LEU A 299 3.62 -30.35 -1.32
C LEU A 299 4.92 -30.32 -0.51
N PHE A 300 4.86 -30.50 0.81
CA PHE A 300 6.05 -30.58 1.65
C PHE A 300 6.84 -31.87 1.39
N ASP A 301 6.16 -33.00 1.22
CA ASP A 301 6.78 -34.27 0.87
C ASP A 301 7.47 -34.18 -0.51
N LEU A 302 6.85 -33.48 -1.46
CA LEU A 302 7.45 -33.19 -2.77
C LEU A 302 8.71 -32.33 -2.64
N GLN A 303 8.64 -31.23 -1.88
CA GLN A 303 9.77 -30.33 -1.64
C GLN A 303 10.94 -31.06 -0.95
N ALA A 304 10.64 -31.89 0.05
CA ALA A 304 11.66 -32.67 0.77
C ALA A 304 12.29 -33.78 -0.09
N ARG A 305 11.56 -34.29 -1.08
CA ARG A 305 12.08 -35.30 -2.02
C ARG A 305 12.99 -34.67 -3.08
N ASP A 306 12.58 -33.54 -3.64
CA ASP A 306 13.24 -32.94 -4.80
C ASP A 306 14.31 -31.90 -4.40
N SER A 307 14.24 -31.38 -3.18
CA SER A 307 15.13 -30.34 -2.65
C SER A 307 15.22 -30.45 -1.12
N HIS A 308 14.90 -29.38 -0.38
CA HIS A 308 14.99 -29.30 1.08
C HIS A 308 13.87 -28.43 1.65
N LEU A 309 13.39 -28.77 2.84
CA LEU A 309 12.50 -27.91 3.64
C LEU A 309 13.35 -27.09 4.61
N PRO A 310 13.46 -25.77 4.42
CA PRO A 310 14.38 -24.96 5.20
C PRO A 310 13.94 -24.87 6.66
N GLN A 311 14.87 -25.14 7.57
CA GLN A 311 14.72 -24.84 8.99
C GLN A 311 14.90 -23.35 9.25
N SER A 312 14.49 -22.91 10.44
CA SER A 312 14.52 -21.50 10.84
C SER A 312 15.90 -20.85 10.74
N HIS A 313 16.99 -21.60 10.86
CA HIS A 313 18.38 -21.12 10.78
C HIS A 313 19.02 -21.31 9.39
N GLU A 314 18.28 -21.83 8.42
CA GLU A 314 18.79 -22.13 7.09
C GLU A 314 18.30 -21.12 6.06
N PHE A 315 19.11 -20.93 5.03
CA PHE A 315 18.77 -20.15 3.85
C PHE A 315 18.81 -21.07 2.62
N LEU A 316 17.65 -21.37 2.07
CA LEU A 316 17.55 -22.29 0.94
C LEU A 316 17.92 -21.60 -0.37
N ILE A 317 18.86 -22.21 -1.08
CA ILE A 317 19.25 -21.87 -2.45
C ILE A 317 19.07 -23.11 -3.31
N GLU A 318 18.25 -23.01 -4.33
CA GLU A 318 18.03 -24.11 -5.28
C GLU A 318 18.66 -23.79 -6.63
N GLN A 319 19.24 -24.81 -7.25
CA GLN A 319 19.78 -24.73 -8.60
C GLN A 319 18.90 -25.56 -9.53
N LEU A 320 18.52 -24.96 -10.67
CA LEU A 320 17.79 -25.63 -11.72
C LEU A 320 18.50 -25.43 -13.06
N GLU A 321 18.82 -26.53 -13.73
CA GLU A 321 19.24 -26.51 -15.13
C GLU A 321 18.02 -26.69 -16.04
N SER A 322 17.88 -25.80 -17.01
CA SER A 322 16.79 -25.82 -17.99
C SER A 322 17.35 -25.63 -19.41
N ARG A 323 16.47 -25.72 -20.41
CA ARG A 323 16.83 -25.38 -21.80
C ARG A 323 17.28 -23.91 -21.98
N GLU A 324 16.92 -23.03 -21.05
CA GLU A 324 17.28 -21.62 -21.06
C GLU A 324 18.58 -21.33 -20.29
N GLY A 325 19.22 -22.37 -19.73
CA GLY A 325 20.46 -22.26 -18.96
C GLY A 325 20.30 -22.64 -17.49
N ASN A 326 21.27 -22.19 -16.67
CA ASN A 326 21.32 -22.43 -15.23
C ASN A 326 20.63 -21.31 -14.47
N HIS A 327 19.72 -21.69 -13.56
CA HIS A 327 18.94 -20.78 -12.72
C HIS A 327 19.27 -21.03 -11.25
N LEU A 328 19.35 -19.96 -10.47
CA LEU A 328 19.47 -20.02 -9.01
C LEU A 328 18.25 -19.34 -8.39
N PHE A 329 17.57 -20.04 -7.49
CA PHE A 329 16.42 -19.54 -6.74
C PHE A 329 16.80 -19.40 -5.27
N PHE A 330 16.57 -18.22 -4.71
CA PHE A 330 16.88 -17.88 -3.33
C PHE A 330 15.57 -17.72 -2.55
N TYR A 331 15.43 -18.40 -1.41
CA TYR A 331 14.20 -18.40 -0.60
C TYR A 331 14.40 -17.79 0.80
N PRO A 332 14.52 -16.46 0.92
CA PRO A 332 14.75 -15.77 2.20
C PRO A 332 13.52 -15.67 3.11
N PHE A 333 12.30 -15.60 2.56
CA PHE A 333 11.04 -15.37 3.30
C PHE A 333 10.93 -14.04 4.07
N ASP A 334 11.95 -13.18 4.10
CA ASP A 334 11.97 -11.91 4.88
C ASP A 334 11.21 -10.71 4.26
N GLY A 335 10.42 -10.95 3.21
CA GLY A 335 9.69 -9.89 2.50
C GLY A 335 10.52 -9.15 1.45
N ARG A 336 9.84 -8.56 0.47
CA ARG A 336 10.47 -8.11 -0.78
C ARG A 336 11.50 -6.98 -0.62
N GLN A 337 11.39 -6.09 0.36
CA GLN A 337 12.39 -5.04 0.61
C GLN A 337 13.75 -5.63 0.99
N VAL A 338 13.74 -6.68 1.83
CA VAL A 338 14.96 -7.42 2.16
C VAL A 338 15.49 -8.11 0.90
N HIS A 339 14.62 -8.72 0.10
CA HIS A 339 15.02 -9.42 -1.13
C HIS A 339 15.62 -8.48 -2.17
N GLU A 340 15.05 -7.29 -2.33
CA GLU A 340 15.58 -6.23 -3.21
C GLU A 340 16.95 -5.74 -2.72
N GLY A 341 17.12 -5.55 -1.41
CA GLY A 341 18.42 -5.19 -0.83
C GLY A 341 19.48 -6.30 -0.92
N MET A 342 19.07 -7.57 -0.94
CA MET A 342 19.98 -8.71 -1.19
C MET A 342 20.36 -8.84 -2.68
N ALA A 343 19.47 -8.40 -3.57
CA ALA A 343 19.67 -8.49 -5.02
C ALA A 343 20.43 -7.29 -5.62
N SER A 344 20.54 -6.19 -4.87
CA SER A 344 21.36 -5.02 -5.19
C SER A 344 22.81 -5.23 -4.81
#